data_AF-A0A1R1M684-F1
#
_entry.id   AF-A0A1R1M684-F1
#
_cell.length_a   1.000
_cell.length_b   1.000
_cell.length_c   1.000
_cell.angle_alpha   90.00
_cell.angle_beta   90.00
_cell.angle_gamma   90.00
#
_symmetry.space_group_name_H-M   'P 1'
#
loop_
_entity.id
_entity.type
_entity.pdbx_description
1 polymer ?
#
loop_
_entity_poly.entity_id
_entity_poly.type
_entity_poly.pdbx_seq_one_letter_code
_entity_poly.pdbx_strand_id
1 'polypeptide(L)'
;MSLLLVVLALLALGAVALVAVGRVPGAAARRGATLLGLDDPDGETLATPVATAPPVLLDTTVPGERLAEQVDGVRFALGLRGYRMEQVDEVLDVLRDALVVRDQRIADLERALSANGRDRGRA
;
A
#
# COMPACT_ATOMS: atom_id res chain seq x y z
N MET A 1 11.49 -49.21 -17.77
CA MET A 1 10.84 -48.67 -18.98
C MET A 1 9.41 -48.22 -18.70
N SER A 2 8.54 -49.05 -18.11
CA SER A 2 7.18 -48.66 -17.69
C SER A 2 7.13 -47.51 -16.67
N LEU A 3 7.99 -47.52 -15.63
CA LEU A 3 8.03 -46.46 -14.62
C LEU A 3 8.40 -45.09 -15.20
N LEU A 4 9.33 -45.04 -16.16
CA LEU A 4 9.70 -43.80 -16.85
C LEU A 4 8.51 -43.20 -17.62
N LEU A 5 7.71 -44.05 -18.28
CA LEU A 5 6.51 -43.60 -18.99
C LEU A 5 5.42 -43.10 -18.04
N VAL A 6 5.26 -43.73 -16.88
CA VAL A 6 4.29 -43.30 -15.85
C VAL A 6 4.69 -41.94 -15.25
N VAL A 7 5.97 -41.76 -14.92
CA VAL A 7 6.48 -40.48 -14.41
C VAL A 7 6.32 -39.38 -15.46
N LEU A 8 6.63 -39.66 -16.72
CA LEU A 8 6.49 -38.69 -17.81
C LEU A 8 5.02 -38.33 -18.07
N ALA A 9 4.11 -39.30 -17.99
CA ALA A 9 2.68 -39.06 -18.12
C ALA A 9 2.13 -38.19 -16.98
N LEU A 10 2.55 -38.44 -15.73
CA LEU A 10 2.18 -37.61 -14.57
C LEU A 10 2.71 -36.18 -14.70
N LEU A 11 3.94 -36.01 -15.17
CA LEU A 11 4.58 -34.71 -15.36
C LEU A 11 3.86 -33.91 -16.46
N ALA A 12 3.52 -34.56 -17.58
CA ALA A 12 2.76 -33.95 -18.67
C ALA A 12 1.34 -33.55 -18.22
N LEU A 13 0.64 -34.42 -17.48
CA LEU A 13 -0.69 -34.14 -16.98
C LEU A 13 -0.69 -32.95 -15.99
N GLY A 14 0.31 -32.89 -15.10
CA GLY A 14 0.50 -31.77 -14.18
C GLY A 14 0.79 -30.45 -14.92
N ALA A 15 1.61 -30.48 -15.96
CA ALA A 15 1.92 -29.30 -16.77
C ALA A 15 0.66 -28.76 -17.50
N VAL A 16 -0.15 -29.64 -18.09
CA VAL A 16 -1.40 -29.26 -18.76
C VAL A 16 -2.39 -28.65 -17.76
N ALA A 17 -2.56 -29.27 -16.59
CA ALA A 17 -3.41 -28.73 -15.53
C ALA A 17 -2.96 -27.33 -15.06
N LEU A 18 -1.64 -27.12 -14.93
CA LEU A 18 -1.07 -25.84 -14.54
C LEU A 18 -1.36 -24.73 -15.58
N VAL A 19 -1.26 -25.06 -16.86
CA VAL A 19 -1.58 -24.14 -17.98
C VAL A 19 -3.07 -23.84 -18.03
N ALA A 20 -3.94 -24.85 -17.86
CA ALA A 20 -5.39 -24.68 -17.88
C ALA A 20 -5.92 -23.79 -16.73
N VAL A 21 -5.26 -23.83 -15.56
CA VAL A 21 -5.60 -23.01 -14.39
C VAL A 21 -5.01 -21.58 -14.49
N GLY A 22 -4.26 -21.27 -15.56
CA GLY A 22 -3.66 -19.94 -15.75
C GLY A 22 -2.51 -19.64 -14.79
N ARG A 23 -1.95 -20.66 -14.14
CA ARG A 23 -0.87 -20.52 -13.16
C ARG A 23 0.49 -20.83 -13.79
N VAL A 24 0.80 -20.18 -14.92
CA VAL A 24 2.12 -20.29 -15.55
C VAL A 24 3.03 -19.17 -15.03
N PRO A 25 3.97 -19.43 -14.10
CA PRO A 25 5.00 -18.47 -13.74
C PRO A 25 6.05 -18.44 -14.87
N GLY A 26 5.67 -17.86 -16.01
CA GLY A 26 6.52 -17.86 -17.21
C GLY A 26 6.37 -16.64 -18.11
N ALA A 27 5.23 -15.94 -18.03
CA ALA A 27 5.05 -14.67 -18.75
C ALA A 27 5.46 -13.43 -17.92
N ALA A 28 5.63 -13.60 -16.61
CA ALA A 28 6.08 -12.53 -15.71
C ALA A 28 7.59 -12.25 -15.83
N ALA A 29 8.41 -13.22 -16.24
CA ALA A 29 9.85 -13.03 -16.38
C ALA A 29 10.24 -12.09 -17.53
N ARG A 30 9.48 -12.11 -18.65
CA ARG A 30 9.74 -11.21 -19.80
C ARG A 30 9.10 -9.83 -19.64
N ARG A 31 7.95 -9.72 -18.96
CA ARG A 31 7.39 -8.41 -18.56
C ARG A 31 8.17 -7.77 -17.42
N GLY A 32 8.76 -8.58 -16.56
CA GLY A 32 9.67 -8.13 -15.51
C GLY A 32 10.88 -7.41 -16.07
N ALA A 33 11.50 -7.88 -17.17
CA ALA A 33 12.66 -7.21 -17.77
C ALA A 33 12.35 -5.79 -18.28
N THR A 34 11.16 -5.58 -18.86
CA THR A 34 10.70 -4.25 -19.31
C THR A 34 10.21 -3.37 -18.16
N LEU A 35 9.68 -3.96 -17.07
CA LEU A 35 9.23 -3.24 -15.87
C LEU A 35 10.39 -2.91 -14.91
N LEU A 36 11.47 -3.70 -14.92
CA LEU A 36 12.68 -3.51 -14.12
C LEU A 36 13.63 -2.45 -14.69
N GLY A 37 13.26 -1.77 -15.79
CA GLY A 37 14.02 -0.65 -16.32
C GLY A 37 15.49 -0.98 -16.64
N LEU A 38 15.81 -2.25 -16.92
CA LEU A 38 17.20 -2.66 -17.19
C LEU A 38 17.74 -2.13 -18.55
N ASP A 39 16.91 -1.41 -19.31
CA ASP A 39 17.27 -0.66 -20.52
C ASP A 39 17.07 0.87 -20.36
N ASP A 40 16.71 1.36 -19.16
CA ASP A 40 16.44 2.77 -18.92
C ASP A 40 17.50 3.36 -17.95
N PRO A 41 18.48 4.14 -18.44
CA PRO A 41 19.55 4.68 -17.60
C PRO A 41 19.08 5.69 -16.55
N ASP A 42 17.83 6.16 -16.65
CA ASP A 42 17.22 7.16 -15.78
C ASP A 42 16.03 6.61 -14.96
N GLY A 43 15.82 5.28 -15.00
CA GLY A 43 14.65 4.61 -14.39
C GLY A 43 14.70 4.60 -12.87
N GLU A 44 13.84 5.43 -12.27
CA GLU A 44 13.57 5.50 -10.83
C GLU A 44 13.36 4.09 -10.26
N THR A 45 14.31 3.62 -9.46
CA THR A 45 14.35 2.26 -8.92
C THR A 45 13.11 1.99 -8.09
N LEU A 46 12.13 1.30 -8.66
CA LEU A 46 10.94 0.86 -7.93
C LEU A 46 11.39 -0.05 -6.78
N ALA A 47 11.16 0.42 -5.56
CA ALA A 47 11.58 -0.25 -4.33
C ALA A 47 11.12 -1.72 -4.32
N THR A 48 12.06 -2.62 -4.06
CA THR A 48 11.77 -4.06 -3.91
C THR A 48 10.74 -4.26 -2.79
N PRO A 49 9.62 -4.97 -3.03
CA PRO A 49 8.59 -5.16 -2.03
C PRO A 49 9.15 -5.95 -0.85
N VAL A 50 9.35 -5.27 0.27
CA VAL A 50 9.83 -5.88 1.52
C VAL A 50 8.68 -6.72 2.09
N ALA A 51 8.90 -8.03 2.19
CA ALA A 51 7.89 -9.00 2.66
C ALA A 51 7.49 -8.80 4.14
N THR A 52 8.28 -8.06 4.92
CA THR A 52 8.08 -7.79 6.34
C THR A 52 8.33 -6.32 6.65
N ALA A 53 7.34 -5.47 6.40
CA ALA A 53 7.33 -4.12 6.95
C ALA A 53 7.05 -4.21 8.47
N PRO A 54 7.72 -3.38 9.31
CA PRO A 54 7.36 -3.26 10.72
C PRO A 54 5.88 -2.86 10.86
N PRO A 55 5.22 -3.23 11.98
CA PRO A 55 3.82 -2.88 12.19
C PRO A 55 3.64 -1.36 12.06
N VAL A 56 2.62 -0.95 11.31
CA VAL A 56 2.25 0.45 11.16
C VAL A 56 1.83 0.97 12.53
N LEU A 57 2.69 1.78 13.13
CA LEU A 57 2.39 2.52 14.35
C LEU A 57 2.37 4.00 13.98
N LEU A 58 1.18 4.59 14.03
CA LEU A 58 1.04 6.04 13.98
C LEU A 58 1.66 6.63 15.23
N ASP A 59 2.42 7.71 15.07
CA ASP A 59 3.07 8.35 16.19
C ASP A 59 2.04 9.20 16.96
N THR A 60 1.55 8.63 18.07
CA THR A 60 0.61 9.27 18.99
C THR A 60 1.21 10.46 19.75
N THR A 61 2.52 10.69 19.65
CA THR A 61 3.19 11.83 20.30
C THR A 61 3.19 13.07 19.43
N VAL A 62 2.95 12.92 18.13
CA VAL A 62 2.80 14.05 17.21
C VAL A 62 1.41 14.66 17.38
N PRO A 63 1.29 16.00 17.39
CA PRO A 63 -0.02 16.66 17.44
C PRO A 63 -0.96 16.14 16.35
N GLY A 64 -2.24 15.98 16.70
CA GLY A 64 -3.26 15.46 15.79
C GLY A 64 -3.36 16.23 14.46
N GLU A 65 -2.92 17.49 14.44
CA GLU A 65 -2.83 18.36 13.26
C GLU A 65 -1.94 17.82 12.13
N ARG A 66 -1.07 16.84 12.41
CA ARG A 66 -0.21 16.20 11.41
C ARG A 66 -0.61 14.77 11.08
N LEU A 67 -1.79 14.34 11.52
CA LEU A 67 -2.25 12.97 11.28
C LEU A 67 -2.43 12.67 9.78
N ALA A 68 -2.88 13.66 9.00
CA ALA A 68 -2.98 13.53 7.54
C ALA A 68 -1.61 13.22 6.89
N GLU A 69 -0.54 13.91 7.31
CA GLU A 69 0.83 13.68 6.83
C GLU A 69 1.34 12.28 7.24
N GLN A 70 0.96 11.82 8.43
CA GLN A 70 1.34 10.48 8.89
C GLN A 70 0.69 9.37 8.07
N VAL A 71 -0.57 9.57 7.64
CA VAL A 71 -1.32 8.59 6.83
C VAL A 71 -0.63 8.35 5.47
N ASP A 72 -0.07 9.38 4.83
CA ASP A 72 0.66 9.25 3.55
C ASP A 72 1.95 8.41 3.66
N GLY A 73 2.58 8.43 4.85
CA GLY A 73 3.79 7.68 5.15
C GLY A 73 3.56 6.21 5.46
N VAL A 74 2.31 5.76 5.60
CA VAL A 74 1.98 4.40 6.03
C VAL A 74 2.37 3.38 4.95
N ARG A 75 3.00 2.28 5.37
CA ARG A 75 3.37 1.15 4.50
C ARG A 75 2.90 -0.16 5.11
N PHE A 76 2.12 -0.93 4.37
CA PHE A 76 1.59 -2.22 4.81
C PHE A 76 2.44 -3.39 4.30
N ALA A 77 2.63 -4.39 5.16
CA ALA A 77 3.25 -5.66 4.75
C ALA A 77 2.23 -6.54 3.99
N LEU A 78 2.74 -7.41 3.12
CA LEU A 78 1.93 -8.36 2.36
C LEU A 78 1.58 -9.60 3.22
N GLY A 79 0.29 -9.89 3.38
CA GLY A 79 -0.22 -11.07 4.10
C GLY A 79 -0.84 -12.13 3.18
N LEU A 80 -0.93 -13.38 3.65
CA LEU A 80 -1.58 -14.51 2.93
C LEU A 80 -3.07 -14.27 2.63
N ARG A 81 -3.70 -13.38 3.41
CA ARG A 81 -4.98 -12.72 3.11
C ARG A 81 -4.77 -11.24 3.37
N GLY A 82 -5.10 -10.41 2.41
CA GLY A 82 -5.00 -8.96 2.50
C GLY A 82 -6.08 -8.30 1.66
N TYR A 83 -6.40 -7.06 2.01
CA TYR A 83 -7.16 -6.19 1.13
C TYR A 83 -6.33 -5.88 -0.12
N ARG A 84 -7.00 -5.55 -1.22
CA ARG A 84 -6.33 -5.06 -2.43
C ARG A 84 -5.65 -3.73 -2.11
N MET A 85 -4.41 -3.55 -2.55
CA MET A 85 -3.68 -2.30 -2.28
C MET A 85 -4.41 -1.10 -2.89
N GLU A 86 -5.00 -1.25 -4.08
CA GLU A 86 -5.73 -0.15 -4.74
C GLU A 86 -6.94 0.33 -3.92
N GLN A 87 -7.64 -0.60 -3.27
CA GLN A 87 -8.78 -0.26 -2.41
C GLN A 87 -8.33 0.39 -1.09
N VAL A 88 -7.19 -0.08 -0.56
CA VAL A 88 -6.60 0.50 0.64
C VAL A 88 -6.14 1.92 0.33
N ASP A 89 -5.46 2.14 -0.80
CA ASP A 89 -4.97 3.43 -1.25
C ASP A 89 -6.12 4.43 -1.45
N GLU A 90 -7.20 4.02 -2.12
CA GLU A 90 -8.40 4.86 -2.29
C GLU A 90 -9.03 5.28 -0.95
N VAL A 91 -9.11 4.35 0.01
CA VAL A 91 -9.64 4.64 1.34
C VAL A 91 -8.70 5.57 2.11
N LEU A 92 -7.39 5.42 1.98
CA LEU A 92 -6.40 6.29 2.62
C LEU A 92 -6.42 7.70 2.05
N ASP A 93 -6.61 7.84 0.74
CA ASP A 93 -6.77 9.14 0.08
C ASP A 93 -7.99 9.89 0.62
N VAL A 94 -9.15 9.23 0.65
CA VAL A 94 -10.38 9.80 1.22
C VAL A 94 -10.21 10.13 2.70
N LEU A 95 -9.51 9.27 3.45
CA LEU A 95 -9.25 9.50 4.88
C LEU A 95 -8.36 10.72 5.10
N ARG A 96 -7.27 10.86 4.34
CA ARG A 96 -6.38 12.02 4.40
C ARG A 96 -7.15 13.31 4.16
N ASP A 97 -7.95 13.34 3.09
CA ASP A 97 -8.70 14.55 2.73
C ASP A 97 -9.72 14.92 3.82
N ALA A 98 -10.39 13.92 4.41
CA ALA A 98 -11.30 14.13 5.53
C ALA A 98 -10.59 14.66 6.79
N LEU A 99 -9.37 14.19 7.06
CA LEU A 99 -8.55 14.67 8.17
C LEU A 99 -8.16 16.15 7.97
N VAL A 100 -7.71 16.52 6.77
CA VAL A 100 -7.35 17.91 6.45
C VAL A 100 -8.54 18.86 6.69
N VAL A 101 -9.74 18.49 6.21
CA VAL A 101 -10.95 19.30 6.41
C VAL A 101 -11.29 19.42 7.89
N ARG A 102 -11.18 18.32 8.66
CA ARG A 102 -11.42 18.32 10.10
C ARG A 102 -10.43 19.22 10.84
N ASP A 103 -9.14 19.14 10.52
CA ASP A 103 -8.10 19.89 11.20
C ASP A 103 -8.24 21.40 10.94
N GLN A 104 -8.58 21.79 9.70
CA GLN A 104 -8.94 23.17 9.38
C GLN A 104 -10.13 23.65 10.22
N ARG A 105 -11.18 22.82 10.34
CA ARG A 105 -12.37 23.16 11.12
C ARG A 105 -12.06 23.31 12.61
N ILE A 106 -11.20 22.46 13.16
CA ILE A 106 -10.75 22.57 14.55
C ILE A 106 -9.98 23.88 14.75
N ALA A 107 -9.01 24.19 13.87
CA ALA A 107 -8.24 25.42 13.94
C ALA A 107 -9.11 26.69 13.84
N ASP A 108 -10.15 26.68 13.00
CA ASP A 108 -11.15 27.76 12.93
C ASP A 108 -11.89 27.95 14.26
N LEU A 109 -12.36 26.85 14.86
CA LEU A 109 -13.10 26.87 16.11
C LEU A 109 -12.23 27.33 17.28
N GLU A 110 -10.99 26.87 17.36
CA GLU A 110 -10.02 27.27 18.37
C GLU A 110 -9.68 28.77 18.27
N ARG A 111 -9.52 29.30 17.05
CA ARG A 111 -9.35 30.74 16.83
C ARG A 111 -10.56 31.54 17.32
N ALA A 112 -11.78 31.10 16.99
CA ALA A 112 -13.00 31.76 17.42
C ALA A 112 -13.16 31.74 18.95
N LEU A 113 -12.89 30.60 19.60
CA LEU A 113 -12.89 30.46 21.06
C LEU A 113 -11.86 31.37 21.73
N SER A 114 -10.64 31.42 21.18
CA SER A 114 -9.55 32.25 21.70
C SER A 114 -9.81 33.75 21.56
N ALA A 115 -10.49 34.17 20.49
CA ALA A 115 -10.93 35.55 20.30
C ALA A 115 -12.02 35.94 21.32
N ASN A 116 -13.05 35.09 21.47
CA ASN A 116 -14.14 35.32 22.40
C ASN A 116 -13.68 35.31 23.88
N GLY A 117 -12.70 34.47 24.22
CA GLY A 117 -12.07 34.49 25.55
C GLY A 117 -11.33 35.79 25.84
N ARG A 118 -10.63 36.35 24.84
CA ARG A 118 -9.94 37.65 24.97
C ARG A 118 -10.90 38.82 25.15
N ASP A 119 -12.04 38.82 24.45
CA ASP A 119 -13.02 39.91 24.57
C ASP A 119 -13.70 39.92 25.95
N ARG A 120 -13.99 38.75 26.54
CA ARG A 120 -14.55 38.67 27.90
C ARG A 120 -13.59 39.09 29.00
N GLY A 121 -12.28 38.88 28.83
CA GLY A 121 -11.28 39.27 29.83
C GLY A 121 -10.97 40.77 29.87
N ARG A 122 -11.47 41.55 28.91
CA ARG A 122 -11.21 42.99 28.76
C ARG A 122 -12.38 43.87 29.23
N ALA A 123 -13.55 43.28 29.46
CA ALA A 123 -14.74 43.93 30.00
C ALA A 123 -14.78 43.84 31.52
#